data_AF-A0A2C9VHV7-F1
#
_entry.id   AF-A0A2C9VHV7-F1
#
_cell.length_a   1.000
_cell.length_b   1.000
_cell.length_c   1.000
_cell.angle_alpha   90.00
_cell.angle_beta   90.00
_cell.angle_gamma   90.00
#
_symmetry.space_group_name_H-M   'P 1'
#
loop_
_entity.id
_entity.type
_entity.pdbx_description
1 polymer ?
#
loop_
_entity_poly.entity_id
_entity_poly.type
_entity_poly.pdbx_seq_one_letter_code
_entity_poly.pdbx_strand_id
1 'polypeptide(L)'
;MADLSFIVGIIGNIISILVFASPIKTFWTVVKKKSTENYKGVPYITTLLSTSLWTFYGLLNPDGLLVVTVNGAGAVFQFIYVTLFLIYAPKDKKVNAAKLVALLDVGFLGVVITVTLVAMHGNLRLTFVGILCAAFTIGMYAAPLSAMRTVIKTKSVEYMPFLLSFFLFLNGGVWSVYAVLVKDFYIGVPNATGFVLGSAQLILYAMYTKKSGSEKSAMEEEGSPHLVKGGIEMRTHNDEDDKMCINNRSLNKGKSLPKPTVNRQNSLKKILKTLSLNVQDLQSGWLHDIELGNRKPDNDQP
;
A
#
# COMPACT_ATOMS: atom_id res chain seq x y z
N MET A 1 2.92 16.09 -38.83
CA MET A 1 3.41 16.30 -37.46
C MET A 1 2.49 15.54 -36.53
N ALA A 2 3.01 14.76 -35.60
CA ALA A 2 2.14 14.07 -34.63
C ALA A 2 1.40 15.10 -33.79
N ASP A 3 0.10 14.90 -33.58
CA ASP A 3 -0.69 15.79 -32.74
C ASP A 3 -0.13 15.80 -31.30
N LEU A 4 -0.16 16.95 -30.64
CA LEU A 4 0.40 17.13 -29.30
C LEU A 4 -0.29 16.19 -28.29
N SER A 5 -1.60 15.98 -28.44
CA SER A 5 -2.38 15.06 -27.62
C SER A 5 -1.86 13.62 -27.74
N PHE A 6 -1.44 13.21 -28.93
CA PHE A 6 -0.89 11.89 -29.19
C PHE A 6 0.46 11.70 -28.50
N ILE A 7 1.38 12.66 -28.63
CA ILE A 7 2.70 12.60 -27.97
C ILE A 7 2.54 12.53 -26.44
N VAL A 8 1.71 13.40 -25.87
CA VAL A 8 1.43 13.41 -24.43
C VAL A 8 0.79 12.11 -23.98
N GLY A 9 -0.15 11.56 -24.75
CA GLY A 9 -0.80 10.29 -24.43
C GLY A 9 0.15 9.09 -24.50
N ILE A 10 1.13 9.07 -25.42
CA ILE A 10 2.18 8.05 -25.45
C ILE A 10 3.07 8.12 -24.21
N ILE A 11 3.49 9.32 -23.80
CA ILE A 11 4.24 9.53 -22.56
C ILE A 11 3.42 9.04 -21.36
N GLY A 12 2.13 9.36 -21.32
CA GLY A 12 1.19 8.89 -20.30
C GLY A 12 1.12 7.38 -20.23
N ASN A 13 0.99 6.71 -21.39
CA ASN A 13 0.97 5.25 -21.49
C ASN A 13 2.24 4.62 -20.89
N ILE A 14 3.42 5.13 -21.25
CA ILE A 14 4.71 4.62 -20.74
C ILE A 14 4.77 4.74 -19.22
N ILE A 15 4.46 5.93 -18.68
CA ILE A 15 4.48 6.17 -17.23
C ILE A 15 3.50 5.25 -16.50
N SER A 16 2.26 5.14 -16.99
CA SER A 16 1.25 4.29 -16.38
C SER A 16 1.65 2.81 -16.39
N ILE A 17 2.24 2.31 -17.49
CA ILE A 17 2.72 0.92 -17.57
C ILE A 17 3.81 0.68 -16.53
N LEU A 18 4.73 1.62 -16.31
CA LEU A 18 5.73 1.51 -15.25
C LEU A 18 5.09 1.47 -13.85
N VAL A 19 4.04 2.26 -13.62
CA VAL A 19 3.26 2.21 -12.37
C VAL A 19 2.59 0.85 -12.20
N PHE A 20 1.97 0.31 -13.25
CA PHE A 20 1.35 -1.02 -13.22
C PHE A 20 2.37 -2.14 -13.04
N ALA A 21 3.60 -1.98 -13.53
CA ALA A 21 4.69 -2.93 -13.34
C ALA A 21 5.31 -2.89 -11.93
N SER A 22 5.03 -1.85 -11.12
CA SER A 22 5.60 -1.72 -9.78
C SER A 22 5.39 -2.93 -8.84
N PRO A 23 4.25 -3.66 -8.87
CA PRO A 23 4.03 -4.81 -8.00
C PRO A 23 4.70 -6.11 -8.49
N ILE A 24 5.35 -6.13 -9.67
CA ILE A 24 5.98 -7.36 -10.22
C ILE A 24 6.93 -8.00 -9.20
N LYS A 25 7.79 -7.20 -8.57
CA LYS A 25 8.75 -7.70 -7.57
C LYS A 25 8.05 -8.29 -6.34
N THR A 26 6.95 -7.68 -5.92
CA THR A 26 6.11 -8.16 -4.81
C THR A 26 5.50 -9.51 -5.15
N PHE A 27 4.88 -9.65 -6.32
CA PHE A 27 4.26 -10.90 -6.73
C PHE A 27 5.26 -12.00 -7.08
N TRP A 28 6.45 -11.67 -7.59
CA TRP A 28 7.55 -12.64 -7.68
C TRP A 28 7.81 -13.26 -6.31
N THR A 29 7.92 -12.44 -5.26
CA THR A 29 8.16 -12.91 -3.89
C THR A 29 7.02 -13.82 -3.42
N VAL A 30 5.76 -13.48 -3.72
CA VAL A 30 4.60 -14.34 -3.44
C VAL A 30 4.71 -15.70 -4.11
N VAL A 31 5.08 -15.75 -5.39
CA VAL A 31 5.26 -17.00 -6.14
C VAL A 31 6.40 -17.84 -5.54
N LYS A 32 7.55 -17.22 -5.23
CA LYS A 32 8.72 -17.89 -4.65
C LYS A 32 8.43 -18.46 -3.26
N LYS A 33 7.68 -17.73 -2.43
CA LYS A 33 7.32 -18.14 -1.06
C LYS A 33 6.05 -18.99 -0.99
N LYS A 34 5.31 -19.11 -2.10
CA LYS A 34 4.01 -19.81 -2.17
C LYS A 34 2.99 -19.30 -1.14
N SER A 35 3.08 -18.01 -0.78
CA SER A 35 2.24 -17.38 0.24
C SER A 35 2.11 -15.89 -0.04
N THR A 36 0.90 -15.35 0.12
CA THR A 36 0.65 -13.90 0.04
C THR A 36 1.03 -13.15 1.32
N GLU A 37 1.60 -13.83 2.33
CA GLU A 37 1.97 -13.25 3.62
C GLU A 37 0.85 -12.34 4.18
N ASN A 38 1.18 -11.05 4.40
CA ASN A 38 0.26 -10.02 4.87
C ASN A 38 -0.20 -9.06 3.76
N TYR A 39 0.12 -9.34 2.49
CA TYR A 39 -0.35 -8.52 1.37
C TYR A 39 -1.87 -8.59 1.25
N LYS A 40 -2.49 -7.44 0.94
CA LYS A 40 -3.94 -7.33 0.72
C LYS A 40 -4.23 -7.41 -0.77
N GLY A 41 -5.21 -8.22 -1.16
CA GLY A 41 -5.65 -8.37 -2.55
C GLY A 41 -6.54 -7.21 -3.06
N VAL A 42 -7.20 -6.50 -2.13
CA VAL A 42 -8.21 -5.48 -2.44
C VAL A 42 -7.70 -4.41 -3.42
N PRO A 43 -6.50 -3.81 -3.27
CA PRO A 43 -6.03 -2.79 -4.21
C PRO A 43 -5.94 -3.30 -5.65
N TYR A 44 -5.56 -4.56 -5.86
CA TYR A 44 -5.44 -5.13 -7.20
C TYR A 44 -6.81 -5.41 -7.83
N ILE A 45 -7.76 -5.90 -7.01
CA ILE A 45 -9.15 -6.15 -7.42
C ILE A 45 -9.85 -4.83 -7.79
N THR A 46 -9.74 -3.80 -6.94
CA THR A 46 -10.35 -2.49 -7.24
C THR A 46 -9.68 -1.83 -8.44
N THR A 47 -8.36 -1.99 -8.60
CA THR A 47 -7.66 -1.44 -9.77
C THR A 47 -8.06 -2.18 -11.05
N LEU A 48 -8.26 -3.51 -11.00
CA LEU A 48 -8.77 -4.28 -12.14
C LEU A 48 -10.10 -3.71 -12.62
N LEU A 49 -11.06 -3.52 -11.70
CA LEU A 49 -12.35 -2.91 -12.02
C LEU A 49 -12.18 -1.52 -12.63
N SER A 50 -11.37 -0.66 -12.00
CA SER A 50 -11.10 0.70 -12.51
C SER A 50 -10.55 0.67 -13.94
N THR A 51 -9.50 -0.13 -14.19
CA THR A 51 -8.90 -0.23 -15.51
C THR A 51 -9.85 -0.84 -16.54
N SER A 52 -10.73 -1.75 -16.14
CA SER A 52 -11.72 -2.35 -17.03
C SER A 52 -12.80 -1.33 -17.42
N LEU A 53 -13.28 -0.53 -16.46
CA LEU A 53 -14.23 0.56 -16.71
C LEU A 53 -13.63 1.63 -17.61
N TRP A 54 -12.38 2.05 -17.37
CA TRP A 54 -11.69 3.02 -18.23
C TRP A 54 -11.39 2.48 -19.63
N THR A 55 -11.11 1.18 -19.76
CA THR A 55 -10.98 0.54 -21.07
C THR A 55 -12.31 0.59 -21.80
N PHE A 56 -13.43 0.26 -21.12
CA PHE A 56 -14.75 0.35 -21.70
C PHE A 56 -15.13 1.80 -22.08
N TYR A 57 -14.83 2.77 -21.23
CA TYR A 57 -14.98 4.19 -21.53
C TYR A 57 -14.23 4.58 -22.82
N GLY A 58 -12.96 4.19 -22.92
CA GLY A 58 -12.15 4.47 -24.10
C GLY A 58 -12.68 3.80 -25.37
N LEU A 59 -13.29 2.62 -25.28
CA LEU A 59 -13.92 1.95 -26.43
C LEU A 59 -15.20 2.67 -26.90
N LEU A 60 -15.89 3.38 -26.01
CA LEU A 60 -17.06 4.19 -26.33
C LEU A 60 -16.67 5.58 -26.88
N ASN A 61 -15.45 6.04 -26.62
CA ASN A 61 -14.96 7.34 -27.05
C ASN A 61 -14.20 7.23 -28.39
N PRO A 62 -14.60 7.96 -29.45
CA PRO A 62 -13.90 7.94 -30.74
C PRO A 62 -12.40 8.26 -30.64
N ASP A 63 -12.00 9.14 -29.73
CA ASP A 63 -10.60 9.54 -29.51
C ASP A 63 -9.94 8.76 -28.35
N GLY A 64 -10.61 7.72 -27.86
CA GLY A 64 -10.25 6.99 -26.65
C GLY A 64 -9.10 5.99 -26.81
N LEU A 65 -8.47 5.87 -27.98
CA LEU A 65 -7.48 4.81 -28.26
C LEU A 65 -6.35 4.75 -27.21
N LEU A 66 -5.78 5.90 -26.84
CA LEU A 66 -4.68 5.95 -25.86
C LEU A 66 -5.14 5.61 -24.44
N VAL A 67 -6.43 5.84 -24.13
CA VAL A 67 -7.06 5.44 -22.86
C VAL A 67 -7.30 3.93 -22.85
N VAL A 68 -7.74 3.36 -23.98
CA VAL A 68 -7.93 1.90 -24.14
C VAL A 68 -6.60 1.17 -23.99
N THR A 69 -5.54 1.63 -24.65
CA THR A 69 -4.24 0.93 -24.61
C THR A 69 -3.66 0.89 -23.21
N VAL A 70 -3.67 2.03 -22.49
CA VAL A 70 -3.07 2.11 -21.16
C VAL A 70 -3.87 1.31 -20.13
N ASN A 71 -5.20 1.42 -20.17
CA ASN A 71 -6.06 0.76 -19.19
C ASN A 71 -6.25 -0.72 -19.53
N GLY A 72 -6.24 -1.09 -20.82
CA GLY A 72 -6.23 -2.49 -21.24
C GLY A 72 -4.96 -3.19 -20.77
N ALA A 73 -3.79 -2.56 -20.95
CA ALA A 73 -2.53 -3.06 -20.39
C ALA A 73 -2.61 -3.17 -18.86
N GLY A 74 -3.13 -2.13 -18.19
CA GLY A 74 -3.38 -2.15 -16.75
C GLY A 74 -4.27 -3.31 -16.30
N ALA A 75 -5.38 -3.55 -16.99
CA ALA A 75 -6.31 -4.64 -16.71
C ALA A 75 -5.61 -6.01 -16.85
N VAL A 76 -4.75 -6.20 -17.86
CA VAL A 76 -3.95 -7.42 -18.00
C VAL A 76 -2.99 -7.60 -16.82
N PHE A 77 -2.26 -6.56 -16.41
CA PHE A 77 -1.38 -6.63 -15.23
C PHE A 77 -2.16 -6.98 -13.96
N GLN A 78 -3.28 -6.29 -13.71
CA GLN A 78 -4.10 -6.51 -12.52
C GLN A 78 -4.76 -7.89 -12.54
N PHE A 79 -5.22 -8.38 -13.70
CA PHE A 79 -5.76 -9.72 -13.84
C PHE A 79 -4.73 -10.79 -13.45
N ILE A 80 -3.48 -10.64 -13.90
CA ILE A 80 -2.38 -11.52 -13.50
C ILE A 80 -2.15 -11.46 -11.99
N TYR A 81 -2.07 -10.26 -11.40
CA TYR A 81 -1.86 -10.09 -9.95
C TYR A 81 -2.99 -10.68 -9.12
N VAL A 82 -4.25 -10.44 -9.48
CA VAL A 82 -5.41 -11.01 -8.81
C VAL A 82 -5.40 -12.53 -8.93
N THR A 83 -5.09 -13.08 -10.11
CA THR A 83 -4.97 -14.53 -10.31
C THR A 83 -3.90 -15.14 -9.41
N LEU A 84 -2.70 -14.56 -9.39
CA LEU A 84 -1.62 -15.02 -8.51
C LEU A 84 -2.01 -14.91 -7.03
N PHE A 85 -2.70 -13.84 -6.64
CA PHE A 85 -3.21 -13.67 -5.27
C PHE A 85 -4.19 -14.79 -4.92
N LEU A 86 -5.16 -15.11 -5.79
CA LEU A 86 -6.14 -16.17 -5.56
C LEU A 86 -5.53 -17.57 -5.54
N ILE A 87 -4.40 -17.78 -6.22
CA ILE A 87 -3.68 -19.07 -6.18
C ILE A 87 -2.95 -19.24 -4.84
N TYR A 88 -2.25 -18.21 -4.37
CA TYR A 88 -1.33 -18.32 -3.23
C TYR A 88 -1.86 -17.77 -1.89
N ALA A 89 -3.06 -17.20 -1.86
CA ALA A 89 -3.65 -16.69 -0.63
C ALA A 89 -4.14 -17.81 0.31
N PRO A 90 -4.05 -17.61 1.64
CA PRO A 90 -4.74 -18.43 2.63
C PRO A 90 -6.25 -18.54 2.36
N LYS A 91 -6.87 -19.67 2.75
CA LYS A 91 -8.27 -20.00 2.39
C LYS A 91 -9.27 -18.88 2.73
N ASP A 92 -9.16 -18.28 3.92
CA ASP A 92 -10.00 -17.19 4.38
C ASP A 92 -9.86 -15.94 3.50
N LYS A 93 -8.62 -15.49 3.26
CA LYS A 93 -8.34 -14.33 2.39
C LYS A 93 -8.73 -14.59 0.94
N LYS A 94 -8.51 -15.82 0.46
CA LYS A 94 -8.84 -16.25 -0.90
C LYS A 94 -10.35 -16.20 -1.14
N VAL A 95 -11.16 -16.74 -0.24
CA VAL A 95 -12.62 -16.73 -0.39
C VAL A 95 -13.15 -15.31 -0.39
N ASN A 96 -12.66 -14.44 0.49
CA ASN A 96 -13.06 -13.04 0.52
C ASN A 96 -12.64 -12.29 -0.76
N ALA A 97 -11.43 -12.51 -1.24
CA ALA A 97 -10.96 -11.95 -2.51
C ALA A 97 -11.79 -12.46 -3.71
N ALA A 98 -12.08 -13.77 -3.78
CA ALA A 98 -12.88 -14.35 -4.85
C ALA A 98 -14.31 -13.80 -4.86
N LYS A 99 -14.93 -13.64 -3.69
CA LYS A 99 -16.23 -12.97 -3.56
C LYS A 99 -16.18 -11.54 -4.07
N LEU A 100 -15.13 -10.80 -3.74
CA LEU A 100 -14.96 -9.42 -4.16
C LEU A 100 -14.76 -9.31 -5.68
N VAL A 101 -13.96 -10.20 -6.29
CA VAL A 101 -13.79 -10.30 -7.75
C VAL A 101 -15.11 -10.63 -8.44
N ALA A 102 -15.83 -11.64 -7.93
CA ALA A 102 -17.13 -12.02 -8.51
C ALA A 102 -18.15 -10.88 -8.42
N LEU A 103 -18.18 -10.14 -7.30
CA LEU A 103 -19.09 -9.02 -7.12
C LEU A 103 -18.72 -7.81 -7.97
N LEU A 104 -17.44 -7.41 -7.98
CA LEU A 104 -16.98 -6.16 -8.60
C LEU A 104 -16.62 -6.33 -10.07
N ASP A 105 -15.72 -7.26 -10.39
CA ASP A 105 -15.14 -7.41 -11.73
C ASP A 105 -16.02 -8.23 -12.68
N VAL A 106 -16.91 -9.08 -12.14
CA VAL A 106 -17.85 -9.86 -12.96
C VAL A 106 -19.26 -9.27 -12.86
N GLY A 107 -19.83 -9.21 -11.65
CA GLY A 107 -21.20 -8.77 -11.43
C GLY A 107 -21.41 -7.31 -11.78
N PHE A 108 -20.77 -6.40 -11.05
CA PHE A 108 -20.94 -4.96 -11.23
C PHE A 108 -20.47 -4.50 -12.61
N LEU A 109 -19.26 -4.90 -13.04
CA LEU A 109 -18.78 -4.57 -14.38
C LEU A 109 -19.70 -5.09 -15.48
N GLY A 110 -20.17 -6.34 -15.38
CA GLY A 110 -21.10 -6.94 -16.33
C GLY A 110 -22.42 -6.16 -16.41
N VAL A 111 -23.01 -5.80 -15.27
CA VAL A 111 -24.22 -4.98 -15.22
C VAL A 111 -24.00 -3.61 -15.88
N VAL A 112 -22.88 -2.94 -15.58
CA VAL A 112 -22.56 -1.64 -16.18
C VAL A 112 -22.46 -1.75 -17.70
N ILE A 113 -21.75 -2.75 -18.22
CA ILE A 113 -21.60 -2.97 -19.66
C ILE A 113 -22.97 -3.27 -20.30
N THR A 114 -23.73 -4.21 -19.73
CA THR A 114 -25.04 -4.62 -20.27
C THR A 114 -26.03 -3.44 -20.27
N VAL A 115 -26.17 -2.71 -19.17
CA VAL A 115 -27.06 -1.55 -19.08
C VAL A 115 -26.63 -0.47 -20.09
N THR A 116 -25.34 -0.19 -20.18
CA THR A 116 -24.83 0.83 -21.11
C THR A 116 -25.12 0.47 -22.57
N LEU A 117 -24.88 -0.79 -22.97
CA LEU A 117 -25.04 -1.21 -24.36
C LEU A 117 -26.50 -1.43 -24.77
N VAL A 118 -27.36 -1.87 -23.84
CA VAL A 118 -28.76 -2.22 -24.13
C VAL A 118 -29.72 -1.05 -23.86
N ALA A 119 -29.56 -0.34 -22.75
CA ALA A 119 -30.55 0.65 -22.30
C ALA A 119 -30.20 2.10 -22.67
N MET A 120 -28.92 2.39 -22.93
CA MET A 120 -28.45 3.75 -23.17
C MET A 120 -28.10 3.91 -24.66
N HIS A 121 -28.18 5.12 -25.20
CA HIS A 121 -27.91 5.40 -26.61
C HIS A 121 -27.14 6.72 -26.78
N GLY A 122 -26.33 6.80 -27.84
CA GLY A 122 -25.55 8.00 -28.18
C GLY A 122 -24.67 8.51 -27.03
N ASN A 123 -24.63 9.83 -26.86
CA ASN A 123 -23.77 10.53 -25.88
C ASN A 123 -24.07 10.18 -24.42
N LEU A 124 -25.26 9.63 -24.13
CA LEU A 124 -25.64 9.22 -22.79
C LEU A 124 -24.73 8.06 -22.29
N ARG A 125 -24.35 7.13 -23.18
CA ARG A 125 -23.43 6.02 -22.86
C ARG A 125 -22.09 6.54 -22.34
N LEU A 126 -21.49 7.45 -23.10
CA LEU A 126 -20.19 8.02 -22.79
C LEU A 126 -20.24 8.82 -21.48
N THR A 127 -21.28 9.63 -21.29
CA THR A 127 -21.47 10.46 -20.08
C THR A 127 -21.62 9.58 -18.83
N PHE A 128 -22.46 8.56 -18.88
CA PHE A 128 -22.70 7.68 -17.74
C PHE A 128 -21.44 6.90 -17.33
N VAL A 129 -20.77 6.26 -18.29
CA VAL A 129 -19.55 5.52 -18.02
C VAL A 129 -18.43 6.45 -17.57
N GLY A 130 -18.31 7.64 -18.17
CA GLY A 130 -17.31 8.66 -17.80
C GLY A 130 -17.47 9.15 -16.36
N ILE A 131 -18.69 9.49 -15.93
CA ILE A 131 -18.98 9.87 -14.55
C ILE A 131 -18.65 8.72 -13.60
N LEU A 132 -19.04 7.50 -13.96
CA LEU A 132 -18.78 6.31 -13.14
C LEU A 132 -17.28 6.07 -12.97
N CYS A 133 -16.50 6.15 -14.04
CA CYS A 133 -15.04 6.02 -14.03
C CYS A 133 -14.39 7.09 -13.16
N ALA A 134 -14.81 8.35 -13.31
CA ALA A 134 -14.29 9.47 -12.54
C ALA A 134 -14.59 9.31 -11.04
N ALA A 135 -15.84 9.00 -10.69
CA ALA A 135 -16.26 8.80 -9.30
C ALA A 135 -15.51 7.64 -8.64
N PHE A 136 -15.37 6.52 -9.35
CA PHE A 136 -14.63 5.37 -8.84
C PHE A 136 -13.15 5.68 -8.61
N THR A 137 -12.51 6.37 -9.57
CA THR A 137 -11.10 6.80 -9.47
C THR A 137 -10.89 7.75 -8.29
N ILE A 138 -11.78 8.73 -8.11
CA ILE A 138 -11.74 9.64 -6.96
C ILE A 138 -11.89 8.86 -5.64
N GLY A 139 -12.81 7.90 -5.58
CA GLY A 139 -12.97 7.02 -4.42
C GLY A 139 -11.69 6.24 -4.07
N MET A 140 -10.96 5.76 -5.09
CA MET A 140 -9.69 5.06 -4.89
C MET A 140 -8.61 5.94 -4.24
N TYR A 141 -8.68 7.26 -4.37
CA TYR A 141 -7.76 8.18 -3.69
C TYR A 141 -7.92 8.22 -2.16
N ALA A 142 -8.95 7.57 -1.59
CA ALA A 142 -9.02 7.36 -0.15
C ALA A 142 -7.80 6.60 0.40
N ALA A 143 -7.23 5.67 -0.36
CA ALA A 143 -6.04 4.91 0.04
C ALA A 143 -4.77 5.78 0.19
N PRO A 144 -4.34 6.57 -0.83
CA PRO A 144 -3.21 7.49 -0.66
C PRO A 144 -3.48 8.57 0.40
N LEU A 145 -4.71 9.04 0.55
CA LEU A 145 -5.08 9.98 1.63
C LEU A 145 -4.90 9.35 3.03
N SER A 146 -5.31 8.09 3.20
CA SER A 146 -5.06 7.33 4.43
C SER A 146 -3.57 7.16 4.69
N ALA A 147 -2.76 6.90 3.65
CA ALA A 147 -1.31 6.78 3.79
C ALA A 147 -0.68 8.11 4.24
N MET A 148 -1.08 9.25 3.66
CA MET A 148 -0.64 10.58 4.09
C MET A 148 -0.99 10.84 5.56
N ARG A 149 -2.20 10.48 6.00
CA ARG A 149 -2.62 10.59 7.40
C ARG A 149 -1.72 9.75 8.32
N THR A 150 -1.35 8.54 7.90
CA THR A 150 -0.42 7.69 8.64
C THR A 150 0.95 8.36 8.78
N VAL A 151 1.54 8.87 7.69
CA VAL A 151 2.84 9.58 7.72
C VAL A 151 2.82 10.76 8.69
N ILE A 152 1.75 11.56 8.69
CA ILE A 152 1.62 12.71 9.59
C ILE A 152 1.57 12.29 11.07
N LYS A 153 0.87 11.19 11.36
CA LYS A 153 0.71 10.65 12.72
C LYS A 153 1.98 9.95 13.22
N THR A 154 2.60 9.12 12.38
CA THR A 154 3.79 8.33 12.75
C THR A 154 5.09 9.11 12.60
N LYS A 155 5.05 10.28 11.94
CA LYS A 155 6.22 11.09 11.61
C LYS A 155 7.27 10.33 10.77
N SER A 156 6.86 9.24 10.11
CA SER A 156 7.73 8.36 9.33
C SER A 156 7.17 8.13 7.92
N VAL A 157 8.06 8.12 6.93
CA VAL A 157 7.75 7.89 5.51
C VAL A 157 7.84 6.43 5.08
N GLU A 158 7.98 5.49 6.03
CA GLU A 158 8.15 4.06 5.75
C GLU A 158 7.07 3.47 4.84
N TYR A 159 5.83 3.95 4.97
CA TYR A 159 4.67 3.48 4.19
C TYR A 159 4.44 4.25 2.88
N MET A 160 5.31 5.20 2.53
CA MET A 160 5.17 6.05 1.34
C MET A 160 6.50 6.13 0.58
N PRO A 161 6.79 5.17 -0.31
CA PRO A 161 8.01 5.21 -1.11
C PRO A 161 7.99 6.41 -2.06
N PHE A 162 9.11 7.14 -2.10
CA PHE A 162 9.27 8.34 -2.92
C PHE A 162 8.98 8.09 -4.40
N LEU A 163 9.60 7.05 -4.98
CA LEU A 163 9.48 6.74 -6.41
C LEU A 163 8.02 6.49 -6.81
N LEU A 164 7.27 5.74 -6.00
CA LEU A 164 5.85 5.48 -6.28
C LEU A 164 5.06 6.80 -6.29
N SER A 165 5.27 7.66 -5.29
CA SER A 165 4.59 8.95 -5.19
C SER A 165 4.95 9.88 -6.36
N PHE A 166 6.22 9.88 -6.77
CA PHE A 166 6.72 10.65 -7.90
C PHE A 166 6.10 10.18 -9.22
N PHE A 167 6.08 8.88 -9.49
CA PHE A 167 5.45 8.34 -10.69
C PHE A 167 3.93 8.55 -10.71
N LEU A 168 3.25 8.50 -9.56
CA LEU A 168 1.82 8.83 -9.46
C LEU A 168 1.56 10.31 -9.73
N PHE A 169 2.41 11.21 -9.22
CA PHE A 169 2.36 12.64 -9.53
C PHE A 169 2.53 12.90 -11.04
N LEU A 170 3.57 12.32 -11.66
CA LEU A 170 3.78 12.46 -13.11
C LEU A 170 2.62 11.88 -13.91
N ASN A 171 2.10 10.71 -13.50
CA ASN A 171 0.96 10.07 -14.13
C ASN A 171 -0.27 11.00 -14.10
N GLY A 172 -0.64 11.50 -12.92
CA GLY A 172 -1.77 12.43 -12.78
C GLY A 172 -1.57 13.70 -13.61
N GLY A 173 -0.36 14.27 -13.63
CA GLY A 173 -0.05 15.48 -14.39
C GLY A 173 -0.17 15.27 -15.90
N VAL A 174 0.47 14.23 -16.43
CA VAL A 174 0.44 13.92 -17.87
C VAL A 174 -0.97 13.61 -18.35
N TRP A 175 -1.75 12.82 -17.60
CA TRP A 175 -3.13 12.52 -17.96
C TRP A 175 -4.07 13.72 -17.79
N SER A 176 -3.77 14.64 -16.87
CA SER A 176 -4.49 15.93 -16.78
C SER A 176 -4.23 16.81 -18.00
N VAL A 177 -2.98 16.92 -18.44
CA VAL A 177 -2.62 17.67 -19.66
C VAL A 177 -3.27 17.01 -20.87
N TYR A 178 -3.18 15.69 -21.00
CA TYR A 178 -3.85 14.94 -22.07
C TYR A 178 -5.35 15.25 -22.11
N ALA A 179 -6.04 15.19 -20.97
CA ALA A 179 -7.46 15.47 -20.87
C ALA A 179 -7.84 16.89 -21.32
N VAL A 180 -7.03 17.89 -21.00
CA VAL A 180 -7.23 19.28 -21.48
C VAL A 180 -7.08 19.35 -23.00
N LEU A 181 -6.10 18.64 -23.57
CA LEU A 181 -5.86 18.62 -25.02
C LEU A 181 -7.01 17.96 -25.79
N VAL A 182 -7.54 16.86 -25.27
CA VAL A 182 -8.69 16.14 -25.88
C VAL A 182 -10.06 16.67 -25.42
N LYS A 183 -10.09 17.70 -24.57
CA LYS A 183 -11.29 18.31 -23.98
C LYS A 183 -12.22 17.31 -23.27
N ASP A 184 -11.62 16.32 -22.60
CA ASP A 184 -12.33 15.28 -21.88
C ASP A 184 -12.29 15.53 -20.36
N PHE A 185 -13.35 16.14 -19.83
CA PHE A 185 -13.46 16.44 -18.41
C PHE A 185 -13.56 15.19 -17.53
N TYR A 186 -14.07 14.06 -18.06
CA TYR A 186 -14.20 12.84 -17.29
C TYR A 186 -12.82 12.27 -16.96
N ILE A 187 -11.86 12.35 -17.89
CA ILE A 187 -10.46 12.02 -17.64
C ILE A 187 -9.80 13.11 -16.78
N GLY A 188 -10.08 14.38 -17.07
CA GLY A 188 -9.38 15.52 -16.46
C GLY A 188 -9.59 15.64 -14.96
N VAL A 189 -10.84 15.59 -14.49
CA VAL A 189 -11.18 15.79 -13.06
C VAL A 189 -10.48 14.80 -12.10
N PRO A 190 -10.57 13.48 -12.30
CA PRO A 190 -9.88 12.52 -11.43
C PRO A 190 -8.36 12.66 -11.54
N ASN A 191 -7.80 12.82 -12.74
CA ASN A 191 -6.34 12.94 -12.89
C ASN A 191 -5.78 14.21 -12.27
N ALA A 192 -6.48 15.33 -12.35
CA ALA A 192 -6.09 16.58 -11.69
C ALA A 192 -6.14 16.43 -10.17
N THR A 193 -7.16 15.74 -9.65
CA THR A 193 -7.23 15.38 -8.23
C THR A 193 -6.03 14.51 -7.82
N GLY A 194 -5.70 13.49 -8.63
CA GLY A 194 -4.53 12.64 -8.43
C GLY A 194 -3.21 13.42 -8.47
N PHE A 195 -3.07 14.40 -9.36
CA PHE A 195 -1.91 15.28 -9.44
C PHE A 195 -1.73 16.13 -8.18
N VAL A 196 -2.82 16.73 -7.67
CA VAL A 196 -2.80 17.50 -6.42
C VAL A 196 -2.42 16.61 -5.25
N LEU A 197 -3.01 15.41 -5.14
CA LEU A 197 -2.68 14.47 -4.07
C LEU A 197 -1.25 13.96 -4.18
N GLY A 198 -0.76 13.63 -5.39
CA GLY A 198 0.63 13.24 -5.62
C GLY A 198 1.61 14.34 -5.24
N SER A 199 1.28 15.61 -5.53
CA SER A 199 2.06 16.77 -5.10
C SER A 199 2.13 16.84 -3.57
N ALA A 200 0.99 16.68 -2.90
CA ALA A 200 0.93 16.64 -1.44
C ALA A 200 1.75 15.49 -0.84
N GLN A 201 1.72 14.30 -1.46
CA GLN A 201 2.55 13.16 -1.05
C GLN A 201 4.05 13.48 -1.14
N LEU A 202 4.50 14.11 -2.23
CA LEU A 202 5.90 14.51 -2.40
C LEU A 202 6.34 15.57 -1.39
N ILE A 203 5.48 16.56 -1.11
CA ILE A 203 5.74 17.59 -0.10
C ILE A 203 5.87 16.96 1.30
N LEU A 204 4.92 16.10 1.69
CA LEU A 204 4.97 15.41 2.97
C LEU A 204 6.20 14.52 3.10
N TYR A 205 6.57 13.81 2.03
CA TYR A 205 7.80 13.02 2.01
C TYR A 205 9.03 13.88 2.28
N ALA A 206 9.17 15.03 1.60
CA ALA A 206 10.29 15.95 1.78
C ALA A 206 10.37 16.52 3.20
N MET A 207 9.23 16.86 3.81
CA MET A 207 9.16 17.39 5.17
C MET A 207 9.58 16.36 6.22
N TYR A 208 9.03 15.15 6.16
CA TYR A 208 9.26 14.13 7.20
C TYR A 208 10.59 13.39 7.05
N THR A 209 11.12 13.27 5.83
CA THR A 209 12.48 12.73 5.63
C THR A 209 13.52 13.64 6.26
N LYS A 210 13.42 14.97 6.05
CA LYS A 210 14.34 15.95 6.66
C LYS A 210 14.28 15.94 8.19
N LYS A 211 13.07 15.82 8.75
CA LYS A 211 12.89 15.78 10.21
C LYS A 211 13.53 14.54 10.85
N SER A 212 13.40 13.36 10.22
CA SER A 212 14.02 12.12 10.70
C SER A 212 15.55 12.13 10.68
N GLY A 213 16.16 12.92 9.78
CA GLY A 213 17.61 13.16 9.77
C GLY A 213 18.05 14.09 10.92
N SER A 214 17.26 15.14 11.19
CA SER A 214 17.57 16.11 12.24
C SER A 214 17.43 15.54 13.67
N GLU A 215 16.48 14.65 13.92
CA GLU A 215 16.30 14.00 15.23
C GLU A 215 17.38 12.92 15.49
N LYS A 216 17.89 12.26 14.44
CA LYS A 216 19.03 11.32 14.57
C LYS A 216 20.34 12.02 14.91
N SER A 217 20.61 13.19 14.32
CA SER A 217 21.81 13.97 14.62
C SER A 217 21.78 14.59 16.03
N ALA A 218 20.60 14.91 16.58
CA ALA A 218 20.49 15.45 17.94
C ALA A 218 20.69 14.38 19.04
N MET A 219 20.43 13.10 18.75
CA MET A 219 20.67 12.00 19.71
C MET A 219 22.12 11.52 19.75
N GLU A 220 22.94 11.82 18.73
CA GLU A 220 24.38 11.48 18.71
C GLU A 220 25.25 12.52 19.45
N GLU A 221 24.75 13.75 19.66
CA GLU A 221 25.54 14.84 20.29
C GLU A 221 25.47 14.86 21.83
N GLU A 222 24.46 14.24 22.46
CA GLU A 222 24.39 14.12 23.94
C GLU A 222 25.20 12.95 24.53
N GLY A 223 25.93 12.20 23.70
CA GLY A 223 26.62 10.96 24.07
C GLY A 223 28.15 11.01 24.02
N SER A 224 28.82 12.09 24.43
CA SER A 224 30.29 12.09 24.57
C SER A 224 30.74 12.55 25.97
N PRO A 225 31.44 11.69 26.74
CA PRO A 225 31.90 12.03 28.07
C PRO A 225 33.14 12.95 28.02
N HIS A 226 32.99 14.06 28.74
CA HIS A 226 33.98 14.93 29.33
C HIS A 226 35.38 14.28 29.54
N LEU A 227 36.34 14.61 28.67
CA LEU A 227 37.77 14.31 28.84
C LEU A 227 38.36 15.21 29.94
N VAL A 228 38.60 14.64 31.12
CA VAL A 228 39.47 15.25 32.14
C VAL A 228 40.92 15.16 31.66
N LYS A 229 41.50 16.33 31.45
CA LYS A 229 42.88 16.59 31.05
C LYS A 229 43.77 16.49 32.30
N GLY A 230 44.72 15.55 32.30
CA GLY A 230 45.80 15.49 33.29
C GLY A 230 47.08 15.06 32.58
N GLY A 231 47.97 16.02 32.33
CA GLY A 231 49.27 15.79 31.70
C GLY A 231 50.34 15.38 32.71
N ILE A 232 51.44 14.80 32.21
CA ILE A 232 52.83 15.23 32.38
C ILE A 232 53.75 14.23 31.64
N GLU A 233 54.74 14.81 30.95
CA GLU A 233 56.02 14.31 30.39
C GLU A 233 56.73 13.18 31.20
N MET A 234 57.77 12.45 30.77
CA MET A 234 58.77 12.56 29.71
C MET A 234 59.54 11.21 29.60
N ARG A 235 60.01 10.90 28.37
CA ARG A 235 61.31 10.31 27.96
C ARG A 235 61.90 8.98 28.51
N THR A 236 62.36 8.20 27.52
CA THR A 236 63.61 7.41 27.37
C THR A 236 63.85 6.20 28.28
N HIS A 237 64.07 5.00 27.72
CA HIS A 237 65.37 4.47 27.27
C HIS A 237 65.22 3.06 26.66
N ASN A 238 66.21 2.67 25.85
CA ASN A 238 66.37 1.42 25.10
C ASN A 238 66.59 0.18 26.00
N ASP A 239 66.34 -1.04 25.48
CA ASP A 239 67.36 -2.04 25.11
C ASP A 239 66.80 -3.49 24.97
N GLU A 240 67.25 -4.12 23.88
CA GLU A 240 67.68 -5.52 23.66
C GLU A 240 66.73 -6.76 23.77
N ASP A 241 66.61 -7.44 22.62
CA ASP A 241 66.80 -8.89 22.33
C ASP A 241 66.48 -9.97 23.39
N ASP A 242 65.65 -10.97 23.04
CA ASP A 242 66.08 -12.34 22.65
C ASP A 242 64.94 -13.42 22.63
N LYS A 243 65.11 -14.36 21.69
CA LYS A 243 64.69 -15.79 21.59
C LYS A 243 63.44 -16.41 22.27
N MET A 244 62.60 -17.00 21.39
CA MET A 244 62.31 -18.44 21.17
C MET A 244 61.95 -19.44 22.31
N CYS A 245 60.79 -20.09 22.10
CA CYS A 245 60.35 -21.48 22.39
C CYS A 245 59.82 -21.97 23.77
N ILE A 246 58.53 -22.38 23.72
CA ILE A 246 57.93 -23.68 24.11
C ILE A 246 58.21 -24.22 25.54
N ASN A 247 57.17 -24.35 26.39
CA ASN A 247 56.46 -25.63 26.62
C ASN A 247 55.35 -25.59 27.70
N ASN A 248 54.36 -26.48 27.49
CA ASN A 248 53.59 -27.28 28.46
C ASN A 248 52.54 -26.68 29.42
N ARG A 249 51.28 -27.03 29.09
CA ARG A 249 50.25 -27.72 29.91
C ARG A 249 50.42 -27.71 31.44
N SER A 250 49.39 -27.24 32.13
CA SER A 250 48.68 -28.10 33.10
C SER A 250 47.21 -27.69 33.28
N LEU A 251 46.38 -28.72 33.46
CA LEU A 251 44.94 -28.69 33.68
C LEU A 251 44.60 -28.24 35.11
N ASN A 252 43.47 -27.54 35.29
CA ASN A 252 42.65 -27.83 36.45
C ASN A 252 41.14 -27.60 36.23
N LYS A 253 40.37 -28.51 36.82
CA LYS A 253 38.93 -28.75 36.70
C LYS A 253 38.08 -27.70 37.42
N GLY A 254 36.92 -27.41 36.82
CA GLY A 254 35.63 -27.38 37.52
C GLY A 254 35.04 -26.00 37.84
N LYS A 255 33.87 -25.71 37.25
CA LYS A 255 32.60 -25.47 37.97
C LYS A 255 31.48 -25.16 36.97
N SER A 256 30.43 -25.95 37.05
CA SER A 256 29.16 -25.85 36.36
C SER A 256 28.34 -24.64 36.83
N LEU A 257 27.75 -23.89 35.88
CA LEU A 257 26.60 -23.01 36.09
C LEU A 257 25.69 -22.98 34.82
N PRO A 258 24.40 -22.64 34.96
CA PRO A 258 23.30 -23.26 34.23
C PRO A 258 22.85 -22.48 32.98
N LYS A 259 22.16 -23.17 32.06
CA LYS A 259 21.37 -22.55 30.98
C LYS A 259 20.16 -21.79 31.59
N PRO A 260 19.85 -20.56 31.17
CA PRO A 260 18.55 -19.98 31.48
C PRO A 260 17.49 -20.51 30.51
N THR A 261 16.66 -21.42 30.99
CA THR A 261 15.32 -21.68 30.45
C THR A 261 14.37 -20.63 31.04
N VAL A 262 14.17 -19.51 30.35
CA VAL A 262 13.12 -18.56 30.71
C VAL A 262 11.88 -18.80 29.85
N ASN A 263 10.83 -19.16 30.56
CA ASN A 263 9.54 -19.66 30.14
C ASN A 263 8.69 -18.59 29.42
N ARG A 264 8.80 -18.51 28.09
CA ARG A 264 8.00 -17.61 27.23
C ARG A 264 6.54 -18.07 27.06
N GLN A 265 6.20 -19.32 27.39
CA GLN A 265 4.87 -19.88 27.16
C GLN A 265 3.82 -19.45 28.20
N ASN A 266 4.22 -19.16 29.45
CA ASN A 266 3.25 -18.80 30.49
C ASN A 266 2.81 -17.32 30.43
N SER A 267 3.61 -16.42 29.86
CA SER A 267 3.23 -15.01 29.68
C SER A 267 2.22 -14.83 28.54
N LEU A 268 2.41 -15.53 27.41
CA LEU A 268 1.48 -15.47 26.27
C LEU A 268 0.11 -16.07 26.60
N LYS A 269 0.04 -17.16 27.39
CA LYS A 269 -1.25 -17.72 27.82
C LYS A 269 -2.04 -16.75 28.72
N LYS A 270 -1.37 -15.91 29.52
CA LYS A 270 -2.04 -14.91 30.38
C LYS A 270 -2.58 -13.73 29.56
N ILE A 271 -1.86 -13.30 28.51
CA ILE A 271 -2.28 -12.23 27.58
C ILE A 271 -3.40 -12.69 26.64
N LEU A 272 -3.36 -13.95 26.18
CA LEU A 272 -4.43 -14.52 25.36
C LEU A 272 -5.74 -14.67 26.14
N LYS A 273 -5.67 -14.94 27.46
CA LYS A 273 -6.85 -15.07 28.31
C LYS A 273 -7.49 -13.72 28.65
N THR A 274 -6.73 -12.62 28.73
CA THR A 274 -7.28 -11.27 28.91
C THR A 274 -7.85 -10.67 27.63
N LEU A 275 -7.33 -11.04 26.46
CA LEU A 275 -7.86 -10.59 25.16
C LEU A 275 -9.10 -11.38 24.71
N SER A 276 -9.26 -12.66 25.10
CA SER A 276 -10.44 -13.43 24.71
C SER A 276 -11.69 -13.05 25.50
N LEU A 277 -11.55 -12.60 26.75
CA LEU A 277 -12.69 -12.15 27.57
C LEU A 277 -13.28 -10.83 27.04
N ASN A 278 -12.44 -9.90 26.58
CA ASN A 278 -12.90 -8.57 26.14
C ASN A 278 -13.64 -8.57 24.79
N VAL A 279 -13.55 -9.63 23.99
CA VAL A 279 -14.20 -9.73 22.66
C VAL A 279 -15.54 -10.48 22.75
N GLN A 280 -15.69 -11.44 23.67
CA GLN A 280 -16.97 -12.14 23.86
C GLN A 280 -17.99 -11.26 24.60
N ASP A 281 -17.55 -10.42 25.54
CA ASP A 281 -18.44 -9.48 26.25
C ASP A 281 -18.94 -8.32 25.36
N LEU A 282 -18.16 -7.97 24.32
CA LEU A 282 -18.56 -6.95 23.33
C LEU A 282 -19.55 -7.48 22.30
N GLN A 283 -19.60 -8.80 22.09
CA GLN A 283 -20.50 -9.44 21.13
C GLN A 283 -21.81 -9.91 21.78
N SER A 284 -21.81 -10.21 23.08
CA SER A 284 -23.04 -10.47 23.85
C SER A 284 -23.86 -9.20 24.13
N GLY A 285 -23.21 -8.06 24.39
CA GLY A 285 -23.89 -6.77 24.55
C GLY A 285 -24.62 -6.32 23.28
N TRP A 286 -24.00 -6.52 22.11
CA TRP A 286 -24.59 -6.15 20.82
C TRP A 286 -25.78 -7.04 20.40
N LEU A 287 -25.80 -8.31 20.81
CA LEU A 287 -26.90 -9.23 20.51
C LEU A 287 -28.11 -9.02 21.43
N HIS A 288 -27.87 -8.64 22.69
CA HIS A 288 -28.95 -8.36 23.64
C HIS A 288 -29.70 -7.05 23.31
N ASP A 289 -29.02 -6.06 22.73
CA ASP A 289 -29.65 -4.80 22.29
C ASP A 289 -30.46 -4.93 20.99
N ILE A 290 -30.16 -5.93 20.15
CA ILE A 290 -30.93 -6.23 18.92
C ILE A 290 -32.21 -7.01 19.25
N GLU A 291 -32.20 -7.86 20.28
CA GLU A 291 -33.35 -8.69 20.66
C GLU A 291 -34.40 -7.92 21.48
N LEU A 292 -34.01 -6.83 22.15
CA LEU A 292 -34.93 -5.91 22.84
C LEU A 292 -35.55 -4.84 21.92
N GLY A 293 -34.96 -4.56 20.77
CA GLY A 293 -35.48 -3.58 19.80
C GLY A 293 -36.66 -4.07 18.94
N ASN A 294 -37.03 -5.35 19.02
CA ASN A 294 -38.04 -5.96 18.14
C ASN A 294 -39.27 -6.52 18.86
N ARG A 295 -39.49 -6.22 20.14
CA ARG A 295 -40.78 -6.45 20.80
C ARG A 295 -41.66 -5.21 20.71
N LYS A 296 -42.49 -5.18 19.67
CA LYS A 296 -43.70 -4.35 19.61
C LYS A 296 -44.65 -4.84 20.71
N PRO A 297 -45.15 -4.00 21.63
CA PRO A 297 -46.27 -4.40 22.45
C PRO A 297 -47.55 -4.21 21.63
N ASP A 298 -48.21 -5.32 21.30
CA ASP A 298 -49.66 -5.33 21.26
C ASP A 298 -50.14 -4.93 22.66
N ASN A 299 -50.99 -3.91 22.74
CA ASN A 299 -51.99 -3.92 23.79
C ASN A 299 -53.24 -3.20 23.33
N ASP A 300 -54.32 -3.95 23.41
CA ASP A 300 -55.70 -3.53 23.34
C ASP A 300 -56.02 -2.40 24.35
N GLN A 301 -56.89 -1.51 23.89
CA GLN A 301 -58.12 -0.96 24.51
C GLN A 301 -58.33 -1.07 26.05
N PRO A 302 -59.04 -0.10 26.65
CA PRO A 302 -60.49 0.08 26.42
C PRO A 302 -60.89 1.40 25.75
#